data_AF-A0A966XDB3-F1
#
_entry.id   AF-A0A966XDB3-F1
#
_cell.length_a   1.000
_cell.length_b   1.000
_cell.length_c   1.000
_cell.angle_alpha   90.00
_cell.angle_beta   90.00
_cell.angle_gamma   90.00
#
_symmetry.space_group_name_H-M   'P 1'
#
loop_
_entity.id
_entity.type
_entity.pdbx_description
1 polymer ?
#
loop_
_entity_poly.entity_id
_entity_poly.type
_entity_poly.pdbx_seq_one_letter_code
_entity_poly.pdbx_strand_id
1 'polypeptide(L)'
;MDLFFSLALQILYGIANLALISLGLAIVFGMMRVINLAHGEFLMLGGYTVVVATNNGFNIWFAMLILAPLVVGLIGLIVERCLIQWLYGRMIDTLLATWGLSLLFIG
;
A
#
# COMPACT_ATOMS: atom_id res chain seq x y z
N MET A 1 16.93 16.60 36.32
CA MET A 1 16.58 17.42 35.14
C MET A 1 16.69 16.61 33.85
N ASP A 2 17.66 15.69 33.76
CA ASP A 2 17.89 14.89 32.54
C ASP A 2 16.77 13.90 32.21
N LEU A 3 16.14 13.28 33.21
CA LEU A 3 15.03 12.32 33.00
C LEU A 3 13.74 12.99 32.49
N PHE A 4 13.46 14.21 32.97
CA PHE A 4 12.30 14.97 32.49
C PHE A 4 12.51 15.39 31.02
N PHE A 5 13.73 15.82 30.69
CA PHE A 5 14.09 16.19 29.33
C PHE A 5 14.07 14.99 28.37
N SER A 6 14.56 13.82 28.78
CA SER A 6 14.52 12.61 27.96
C SER A 6 13.09 12.09 27.72
N LEU A 7 12.23 12.10 28.74
CA LEU A 7 10.80 11.75 28.61
C LEU A 7 10.07 12.72 27.67
N ALA A 8 10.33 14.03 27.79
CA ALA A 8 9.74 15.03 26.92
C ALA A 8 10.14 14.80 25.44
N LEU A 9 11.41 14.51 25.17
CA LEU A 9 11.88 14.17 23.82
C LEU A 9 11.26 12.87 23.29
N GLN A 10 11.09 11.86 24.13
CA GLN A 10 10.51 10.58 23.73
C GLN A 10 9.02 10.70 23.38
N ILE A 11 8.28 11.49 24.15
CA ILE A 11 6.87 11.82 23.85
C ILE A 11 6.79 12.61 22.55
N LEU A 12 7.63 13.65 22.39
CA LEU A 12 7.67 14.45 21.16
C LEU A 12 8.01 13.60 19.94
N TYR A 13 8.96 12.68 20.06
CA TYR A 13 9.32 11.72 19.01
C TYR A 13 8.13 10.83 18.64
N GLY A 14 7.43 10.28 19.63
CA GLY A 14 6.23 9.46 19.41
C GLY A 14 5.12 10.23 18.68
N ILE A 15 4.85 11.47 19.11
CA ILE A 15 3.87 12.35 18.46
C ILE A 15 4.29 12.67 17.03
N ALA A 16 5.54 13.04 16.80
CA ALA A 16 6.05 13.35 15.47
C ALA A 16 5.96 12.14 14.52
N ASN A 17 6.28 10.94 15.01
CA ASN A 17 6.17 9.72 14.23
C ASN A 17 4.72 9.41 13.85
N LEU A 18 3.80 9.46 14.83
CA LEU A 18 2.37 9.26 14.57
C LEU A 18 1.80 10.33 13.63
N ALA A 19 2.21 11.59 13.79
CA ALA A 19 1.82 12.68 12.91
C ALA A 19 2.30 12.46 11.47
N LEU A 20 3.57 12.04 11.28
CA LEU A 20 4.11 11.73 9.96
C LEU A 20 3.40 10.55 9.29
N ILE A 21 3.15 9.47 10.04
CA ILE A 21 2.41 8.30 9.53
C ILE A 21 0.99 8.70 9.13
N SER A 22 0.29 9.44 9.99
CA SER A 22 -1.07 9.93 9.72
C SER A 22 -1.12 10.84 8.50
N LEU A 23 -0.16 11.76 8.36
CA LEU A 23 -0.07 12.68 7.23
C LEU A 23 0.21 11.94 5.92
N GLY A 24 1.13 10.96 5.93
CA GLY A 24 1.36 10.09 4.77
C GLY A 24 0.10 9.33 4.34
N LEU A 25 -0.62 8.76 5.32
CA LEU A 25 -1.88 8.07 5.07
C LEU A 25 -2.97 9.02 4.53
N ALA A 26 -3.05 10.23 5.08
CA ALA A 26 -3.97 11.27 4.63
C ALA A 26 -3.65 11.76 3.20
N ILE A 27 -2.39 11.84 2.80
CA ILE A 27 -2.01 12.18 1.42
C ILE A 27 -2.42 11.05 0.46
N VAL A 28 -2.10 9.79 0.80
CA VAL A 28 -2.43 8.64 -0.04
C VAL A 28 -3.94 8.52 -0.26
N PHE A 29 -4.74 8.62 0.81
CA PHE A 29 -6.20 8.56 0.69
C PHE A 29 -6.82 9.86 0.17
N GLY A 30 -6.27 11.02 0.53
CA GLY A 30 -6.78 12.34 0.15
C GLY A 30 -6.61 12.67 -1.32
N MET A 31 -5.53 12.21 -1.95
CA MET A 31 -5.31 12.43 -3.39
C MET A 31 -6.13 11.49 -4.28
N MET A 32 -6.41 10.26 -3.83
CA MET A 32 -7.02 9.27 -4.72
C MET A 32 -8.54 9.45 -4.92
N ARG A 33 -9.25 10.26 -4.12
CA ARG A 33 -10.74 10.40 -4.14
C ARG A 33 -11.51 9.07 -4.13
N VAL A 34 -10.83 7.95 -3.92
CA VAL A 34 -11.26 6.57 -4.07
C VAL A 34 -10.74 5.80 -2.86
N ILE A 35 -11.64 5.08 -2.19
CA ILE A 35 -11.29 4.24 -1.06
C ILE A 35 -10.94 2.84 -1.62
N ASN A 36 -9.68 2.43 -1.52
CA ASN A 36 -9.22 1.12 -2.00
C ASN A 36 -9.02 0.14 -0.83
N LEU A 37 -9.91 -0.85 -0.71
CA LEU A 37 -9.82 -1.89 0.32
C LEU A 37 -8.86 -3.03 -0.04
N ALA A 38 -8.58 -3.26 -1.32
CA ALA A 38 -7.64 -4.29 -1.78
C ALA A 38 -6.15 -3.89 -1.62
N HIS A 39 -5.85 -2.71 -1.08
CA HIS A 39 -4.48 -2.19 -0.99
C HIS A 39 -3.51 -3.16 -0.30
N GLY A 40 -3.96 -3.83 0.77
CA GLY A 40 -3.15 -4.83 1.48
C GLY A 40 -2.75 -6.03 0.61
N GLU A 41 -3.56 -6.37 -0.37
CA GLU A 41 -3.30 -7.52 -1.24
C GLU A 41 -2.34 -7.17 -2.36
N PHE A 42 -2.36 -5.93 -2.87
CA PHE A 42 -1.30 -5.44 -3.74
C PHE A 42 0.07 -5.46 -3.04
N LEU A 43 0.13 -5.14 -1.75
CA LEU A 43 1.34 -5.27 -0.94
C LEU A 43 1.77 -6.75 -0.83
N MET A 44 0.83 -7.66 -0.57
CA MET A 44 1.10 -9.10 -0.53
C MET A 44 1.62 -9.63 -1.88
N LEU A 45 1.01 -9.25 -3.00
CA LEU A 45 1.46 -9.61 -4.35
C LEU A 45 2.91 -9.18 -4.60
N GLY A 46 3.28 -7.98 -4.16
CA GLY A 46 4.66 -7.51 -4.21
C GLY A 46 5.60 -8.40 -3.40
N GLY A 47 5.24 -8.71 -2.15
CA GLY A 47 6.01 -9.61 -1.29
C GLY A 47 6.16 -11.02 -1.88
N TYR A 48 5.08 -11.62 -2.37
CA TYR A 48 5.11 -12.92 -3.04
C TYR A 48 5.99 -12.90 -4.28
N THR A 49 5.95 -11.82 -5.07
CA THR A 49 6.84 -11.66 -6.22
C THR A 49 8.31 -11.72 -5.80
N VAL A 50 8.69 -11.03 -4.72
CA VAL A 50 10.06 -11.07 -4.20
C VAL A 50 10.46 -12.47 -3.74
N VAL A 51 9.60 -13.13 -2.96
CA VAL A 51 9.86 -14.47 -2.42
C VAL A 51 10.00 -15.49 -3.54
N VAL A 52 9.06 -15.51 -4.48
CA VAL A 52 9.08 -16.43 -5.62
C VAL A 52 10.31 -16.18 -6.49
N ALA A 53 10.64 -14.92 -6.82
CA ALA A 53 11.81 -14.61 -7.62
C ALA A 53 13.11 -15.03 -6.91
N THR A 54 13.23 -14.75 -5.61
CA THR A 54 14.41 -15.13 -4.83
C THR A 54 14.57 -16.66 -4.76
N ASN A 55 13.46 -17.40 -4.58
CA ASN A 55 13.47 -18.87 -4.60
C ASN A 55 13.87 -19.45 -5.97
N ASN A 56 13.65 -18.72 -7.06
CA ASN A 56 14.08 -19.10 -8.41
C ASN A 56 15.53 -18.65 -8.72
N GLY A 57 16.29 -18.17 -7.72
CA GLY A 57 17.69 -17.80 -7.86
C GLY A 57 17.95 -16.36 -8.29
N PHE A 58 16.93 -15.49 -8.36
CA PHE A 58 17.13 -14.06 -8.58
C PHE A 58 17.71 -13.37 -7.34
N ASN A 59 18.51 -12.33 -7.56
CA ASN A 59 19.02 -11.50 -6.47
C ASN A 59 17.86 -10.75 -5.78
N ILE A 60 17.82 -10.77 -4.46
CA ILE A 60 16.78 -10.10 -3.64
C ILE A 60 16.63 -8.62 -3.98
N TRP A 61 17.72 -7.90 -4.27
CA TRP A 61 17.68 -6.49 -4.64
C TRP A 61 17.00 -6.28 -5.99
N PHE A 62 17.29 -7.15 -6.97
CA PHE A 62 16.63 -7.12 -8.27
C PHE A 62 15.15 -7.48 -8.16
N ALA A 63 14.84 -8.52 -7.37
CA ALA A 63 13.47 -8.94 -7.11
C ALA A 63 12.63 -7.82 -6.44
N MET A 64 13.20 -7.14 -5.44
CA MET A 64 12.52 -6.10 -4.66
C MET A 64 12.40 -4.77 -5.40
N LEU A 65 13.47 -4.28 -6.06
CA LEU A 65 13.47 -2.94 -6.66
C LEU A 65 12.89 -2.92 -8.07
N ILE A 66 12.95 -4.02 -8.81
CA ILE A 66 12.57 -4.06 -10.22
C ILE A 66 11.37 -4.97 -10.42
N LEU A 67 11.47 -6.23 -9.98
CA LEU A 67 10.45 -7.22 -10.31
C LEU A 67 9.13 -6.95 -9.57
N ALA A 68 9.17 -6.67 -8.27
CA ALA A 68 7.96 -6.45 -7.48
C ALA A 68 7.16 -5.22 -7.93
N PRO A 69 7.76 -4.02 -8.13
CA PRO A 69 7.02 -2.88 -8.66
C PRO A 69 6.50 -3.10 -10.08
N LEU A 70 7.22 -3.85 -10.91
CA LEU A 70 6.81 -4.13 -12.28
C LEU A 70 5.59 -5.07 -12.30
N VAL A 71 5.61 -6.16 -11.53
CA VAL A 71 4.48 -7.10 -11.44
C VAL A 71 3.26 -6.43 -10.83
N VAL A 72 3.42 -5.78 -9.67
CA VAL A 72 2.31 -5.08 -8.99
C VAL A 72 1.78 -3.93 -9.86
N GLY A 73 2.67 -3.19 -10.54
CA GLY A 73 2.29 -2.10 -11.43
C GLY A 73 1.51 -2.58 -12.66
N LEU A 74 1.89 -3.72 -13.26
CA LEU A 74 1.14 -4.33 -14.36
C LEU A 74 -0.26 -4.78 -13.91
N ILE A 75 -0.35 -5.47 -12.77
CA ILE A 75 -1.64 -5.90 -12.21
C ILE A 75 -2.49 -4.66 -11.88
N GLY A 76 -1.90 -3.65 -11.25
CA GLY A 76 -2.57 -2.39 -10.95
C GLY A 76 -3.11 -1.68 -12.19
N LEU A 77 -2.35 -1.67 -13.29
CA LEU A 77 -2.78 -1.09 -14.56
C LEU A 77 -3.97 -1.86 -15.17
N ILE A 78 -3.95 -3.19 -15.08
CA ILE A 78 -5.07 -4.03 -15.52
C ILE A 78 -6.31 -3.71 -14.69
N VAL A 79 -6.18 -3.64 -13.36
CA VAL A 79 -7.30 -3.31 -12.45
C VAL A 79 -7.82 -1.90 -12.72
N GLU A 80 -6.95 -0.95 -12.96
CA GLU A 80 -7.30 0.43 -13.29
C GLU A 80 -8.14 0.48 -14.58
N ARG A 81 -7.67 -0.16 -15.66
CA ARG A 81 -8.36 -0.20 -16.95
C ARG A 81 -9.63 -1.06 -16.94
N CYS A 82 -9.68 -2.15 -16.20
CA CYS A 82 -10.82 -3.04 -16.24
C CYS A 82 -11.93 -2.65 -15.25
N LEU A 83 -11.57 -2.04 -14.12
CA LEU A 83 -12.50 -1.76 -13.03
C LEU A 83 -12.52 -0.27 -12.69
N ILE A 84 -11.44 0.26 -12.12
CA ILE A 84 -11.48 1.57 -11.44
C ILE A 84 -11.86 2.72 -12.38
N GLN A 85 -11.37 2.71 -13.63
CA GLN A 85 -11.66 3.79 -14.58
C GLN A 85 -13.17 4.01 -14.83
N TRP A 86 -13.99 2.95 -14.66
CA TRP A 86 -15.44 3.00 -14.90
C TRP A 86 -16.23 3.48 -13.67
N LEU A 87 -15.59 3.51 -12.50
CA LEU A 87 -16.23 3.81 -11.22
C LEU A 87 -15.81 5.16 -10.65
N TYR A 88 -14.96 5.92 -11.34
CA TYR A 88 -14.54 7.26 -10.88
C TYR A 88 -15.75 8.18 -10.62
N GLY A 89 -15.69 8.89 -9.49
CA GLY A 89 -16.77 9.78 -9.04
C GLY A 89 -17.86 9.09 -8.22
N ARG A 90 -17.84 7.76 -8.09
CA ARG A 90 -18.80 6.98 -7.28
C ARG A 90 -18.08 6.29 -6.12
N MET A 91 -17.95 6.99 -5.00
CA MET A 91 -17.13 6.55 -3.85
C MET A 91 -17.60 5.21 -3.25
N ILE A 92 -18.91 4.97 -3.14
CA ILE A 92 -19.44 3.72 -2.60
C ILE A 92 -19.19 2.56 -3.57
N ASP A 93 -19.38 2.76 -4.87
CA ASP A 93 -19.17 1.74 -5.88
C ASP A 93 -17.69 1.32 -5.95
N THR A 94 -16.77 2.28 -5.90
CA THR A 94 -15.32 2.00 -5.87
C THR A 94 -14.90 1.24 -4.61
N LEU A 95 -15.49 1.58 -3.46
CA LEU A 95 -15.27 0.85 -2.22
C LEU A 95 -15.75 -0.61 -2.33
N LEU A 96 -16.96 -0.84 -2.87
CA LEU A 96 -17.50 -2.19 -3.08
C LEU A 96 -16.70 -2.98 -4.12
N ALA A 97 -16.28 -2.34 -5.21
CA ALA A 97 -15.48 -2.98 -6.25
C ALA A 97 -14.09 -3.38 -5.74
N THR A 98 -13.43 -2.53 -4.96
CA THR A 98 -12.13 -2.86 -4.37
C THR A 98 -12.25 -3.89 -3.25
N TRP A 99 -13.38 -3.97 -2.55
CA TRP A 99 -13.67 -5.09 -1.64
C TRP A 99 -13.88 -6.41 -2.41
N GLY A 100 -14.63 -6.40 -3.50
CA GLY A 100 -14.78 -7.57 -4.37
C GLY A 100 -13.46 -8.01 -5.00
N LEU A 101 -12.60 -7.06 -5.38
CA LEU A 101 -11.24 -7.33 -5.84
C LEU A 101 -10.40 -7.98 -4.74
N SER A 102 -10.60 -7.55 -3.48
CA SER A 102 -9.92 -8.15 -2.34
C SER A 102 -10.26 -9.64 -2.20
N LEU A 103 -11.55 -9.96 -2.24
CA LEU A 103 -12.00 -11.36 -2.21
C LEU A 103 -11.44 -12.19 -3.36
N LEU A 104 -11.13 -11.58 -4.51
CA LEU A 104 -10.54 -12.28 -5.65
C LEU A 104 -9.08 -12.65 -5.42
N PHE A 105 -8.23 -11.80 -4.82
CA PHE A 105 -6.83 -12.21 -4.56
C PHE A 105 -6.68 -13.08 -3.31
N ILE A 106 -7.59 -12.98 -2.34
CA ILE A 106 -7.62 -13.88 -1.17
C ILE A 106 -8.21 -15.26 -1.50
N GLY A 107 -9.25 -15.30 -2.35
CA GLY A 107 -10.10 -16.46 -2.61
C GLY A 107 -9.53 -17.51 -3.54
#